data_AF-A0A8T2S2M6-F1
#
_entry.id   AF-A0A8T2S2M6-F1
#
_cell.length_a   1.000
_cell.length_b   1.000
_cell.length_c   1.000
_cell.angle_alpha   90.00
_cell.angle_beta   90.00
_cell.angle_gamma   90.00
#
_symmetry.space_group_name_H-M   'P 1'
#
loop_
_entity.id
_entity.type
_entity.pdbx_description
1 polymer ?
#
loop_
_entity_poly.entity_id
_entity_poly.type
_entity_poly.pdbx_seq_one_letter_code
_entity_poly.pdbx_strand_id
1 'polypeptide(L)'
;MTRQEFVIFLGTKIIYAIYMFALRGLFSHYDALNIIRLYVIIQLVFRWVLPFLFQVAHVVEEASFPMVDSSSGRPMLARGWAPSQVMSTMNFNPKSNFLDAYYWRSQPSD
;
A
#
# COMPACT_ATOMS: atom_id res chain seq x y z
N MET A 1 13.46 -13.43 -20.06
CA MET A 1 12.00 -13.62 -20.06
C MET A 1 11.68 -14.82 -20.95
N THR A 2 11.18 -15.91 -20.37
CA THR A 2 10.82 -17.12 -21.10
C THR A 2 9.57 -16.89 -21.96
N ARG A 3 9.34 -17.73 -22.98
CA ARG A 3 8.13 -17.63 -23.82
C ARG A 3 6.85 -17.75 -22.98
N GLN A 4 6.88 -18.59 -21.95
CA GLN A 4 5.76 -18.75 -21.02
C GLN A 4 5.51 -17.47 -20.21
N GLU A 5 6.55 -16.87 -19.64
CA GLU A 5 6.46 -15.59 -18.94
C GLU A 5 5.89 -14.47 -19.83
N PHE A 6 6.29 -14.45 -21.12
CA PHE A 6 5.75 -13.49 -22.09
C PHE A 6 4.26 -13.67 -22.35
N VAL A 7 3.81 -14.90 -22.55
CA VAL A 7 2.39 -15.20 -22.74
C VAL A 7 1.59 -14.82 -21.50
N ILE A 8 2.08 -15.14 -20.30
CA ILE A 8 1.41 -14.79 -19.05
C ILE A 8 1.34 -13.27 -18.89
N PHE A 9 2.46 -12.57 -19.11
CA PHE A 9 2.53 -11.12 -19.00
C PHE A 9 1.57 -10.41 -19.96
N LEU A 10 1.54 -10.82 -21.24
CA LEU A 10 0.68 -10.20 -22.22
C LEU A 10 -0.79 -10.60 -22.02
N GLY A 11 -1.06 -11.87 -21.75
CA GLY A 11 -2.40 -12.40 -21.52
C GLY A 11 -3.10 -11.74 -20.34
N THR A 12 -2.39 -11.60 -19.21
CA THR A 12 -2.94 -10.91 -18.02
C THR A 12 -3.24 -9.44 -18.29
N LYS A 13 -2.42 -8.73 -19.06
CA LYS A 13 -2.69 -7.34 -19.47
C LYS A 13 -3.92 -7.22 -20.37
N ILE A 14 -4.08 -8.13 -21.32
CA ILE A 14 -5.25 -8.15 -22.20
C ILE A 14 -6.51 -8.40 -21.37
N ILE A 15 -6.49 -9.40 -20.48
CA ILE A 15 -7.61 -9.70 -19.57
C ILE A 15 -7.95 -8.48 -18.71
N TYR A 16 -6.93 -7.82 -18.12
CA TYR A 16 -7.13 -6.61 -17.33
C TYR A 16 -7.76 -5.47 -18.16
N ALA A 17 -7.27 -5.24 -19.38
CA ALA A 17 -7.81 -4.20 -20.26
C ALA A 17 -9.27 -4.50 -20.64
N ILE A 18 -9.57 -5.76 -20.99
CA ILE A 18 -10.94 -6.20 -21.28
C ILE A 18 -11.82 -5.97 -20.05
N TYR A 19 -11.41 -6.43 -18.87
CA TYR A 19 -12.15 -6.23 -17.63
C TYR A 19 -12.44 -4.73 -17.38
N MET A 20 -11.43 -3.88 -17.51
CA MET A 20 -11.55 -2.44 -17.23
C MET A 20 -12.46 -1.71 -18.23
N PHE A 21 -12.37 -2.02 -19.52
CA PHE A 21 -13.12 -1.30 -20.56
C PHE A 21 -14.43 -1.97 -20.94
N ALA A 22 -14.51 -3.30 -20.99
CA ALA A 22 -15.73 -4.02 -21.35
C ALA A 22 -16.81 -3.84 -20.28
N LEU A 23 -16.47 -3.98 -18.99
CA LEU A 23 -17.44 -3.73 -17.91
C LEU A 23 -17.95 -2.29 -17.95
N ARG A 24 -17.04 -1.32 -18.10
CA ARG A 24 -17.45 0.08 -18.17
C ARG A 24 -18.27 0.36 -19.42
N GLY A 25 -17.91 -0.19 -20.57
CA GLY A 25 -18.69 -0.03 -21.80
C GLY A 25 -20.09 -0.64 -21.73
N LEU A 26 -20.27 -1.74 -20.98
CA LEU A 26 -21.57 -2.40 -20.84
C LEU A 26 -22.48 -1.75 -19.79
N PHE A 27 -21.92 -1.24 -18.69
CA PHE A 27 -22.69 -0.79 -17.52
C PHE A 27 -22.66 0.73 -17.28
N SER A 28 -21.83 1.48 -17.99
CA SER A 28 -21.73 2.94 -17.85
C SER A 28 -22.67 3.66 -18.81
N HIS A 29 -23.24 4.78 -18.34
CA HIS A 29 -24.01 5.71 -19.18
C HIS A 29 -23.12 6.75 -19.91
N TYR A 30 -21.82 6.75 -19.61
CA TYR A 30 -20.87 7.67 -20.22
C TYR A 30 -20.36 7.17 -21.57
N ASP A 31 -20.09 8.10 -22.49
CA ASP A 31 -19.45 7.79 -23.76
C ASP A 31 -18.03 7.25 -23.59
N ALA A 32 -17.54 6.55 -24.62
CA ALA A 32 -16.25 5.89 -24.59
C ALA A 32 -15.07 6.85 -24.34
N LEU A 33 -15.16 8.10 -24.84
CA LEU A 33 -14.10 9.09 -24.65
C LEU A 33 -14.00 9.51 -23.19
N ASN A 34 -15.12 9.74 -22.52
CA ASN A 34 -15.16 10.05 -21.09
C ASN A 34 -14.68 8.88 -20.23
N ILE A 35 -15.02 7.63 -20.58
CA ILE A 35 -14.50 6.44 -19.89
C ILE A 35 -12.96 6.37 -20.00
N ILE A 36 -12.40 6.62 -21.18
CA ILE A 36 -10.95 6.63 -21.41
C ILE A 36 -10.28 7.77 -20.62
N ARG A 37 -10.86 8.98 -20.64
CA ARG A 37 -10.34 10.13 -19.86
C ARG A 37 -10.28 9.81 -18.37
N LEU A 38 -11.37 9.28 -17.81
CA LEU A 38 -11.41 8.88 -16.40
C LEU A 38 -10.39 7.78 -16.10
N TYR A 39 -10.22 6.80 -17.00
CA TYR A 39 -9.19 5.79 -16.85
C TYR A 39 -7.77 6.41 -16.81
N VAL A 40 -7.45 7.34 -17.71
CA VAL A 40 -6.15 8.03 -17.73
C VAL A 40 -5.92 8.82 -16.44
N ILE A 41 -6.94 9.54 -15.95
CA ILE A 41 -6.85 10.29 -14.68
C ILE A 41 -6.54 9.35 -13.52
N ILE A 42 -7.29 8.23 -13.39
CA ILE A 42 -7.05 7.23 -12.35
C ILE A 42 -5.62 6.68 -12.46
N GLN A 43 -5.19 6.30 -13.66
CA GLN A 43 -3.82 5.79 -13.86
C GLN A 43 -2.76 6.81 -13.48
N LEU A 44 -2.94 8.10 -13.81
CA LEU A 44 -2.04 9.16 -13.37
C LEU A 44 -2.00 9.25 -11.85
N VAL A 45 -3.16 9.39 -11.20
CA VAL A 45 -3.24 9.53 -9.74
C VAL A 45 -2.57 8.35 -9.04
N PHE A 46 -2.96 7.11 -9.37
CA PHE A 46 -2.41 5.92 -8.70
C PHE A 46 -0.92 5.73 -8.98
N ARG A 47 -0.47 5.98 -10.22
CA ARG A 47 0.95 5.83 -10.59
C ARG A 47 1.83 6.92 -10.00
N TRP A 48 1.27 8.06 -9.60
CA TRP A 48 1.99 9.12 -8.88
C TRP A 48 1.95 8.93 -7.36
N VAL A 49 0.79 8.59 -6.80
CA VAL A 49 0.61 8.46 -5.34
C VAL A 49 1.37 7.25 -4.78
N LEU A 50 1.39 6.12 -5.50
CA LEU A 50 2.00 4.89 -4.99
C LEU A 50 3.53 5.01 -4.81
N PRO A 51 4.32 5.49 -5.79
CA PRO A 51 5.74 5.73 -5.59
C PRO A 51 6.01 6.80 -4.55
N PHE A 52 5.19 7.86 -4.50
CA PHE A 52 5.34 8.92 -3.51
C PHE A 52 5.26 8.38 -2.08
N LEU A 53 4.25 7.55 -1.77
CA LEU A 53 4.13 6.92 -0.46
C LEU A 53 5.31 5.99 -0.12
N PHE A 54 5.76 5.18 -1.08
CA PHE A 54 6.92 4.31 -0.86
C PHE A 54 8.22 5.08 -0.65
N GLN A 55 8.39 6.22 -1.33
CA GLN A 55 9.56 7.07 -1.14
C GLN A 55 9.58 7.69 0.26
N VAL A 56 8.46 8.25 0.72
CA VAL A 56 8.39 8.81 2.08
C VAL A 56 8.70 7.74 3.12
N ALA A 57 8.25 6.49 2.93
CA ALA A 57 8.53 5.39 3.84
C ALA A 57 10.03 5.01 3.96
N HIS A 58 10.88 5.37 3.00
CA HIS A 58 12.33 5.08 3.04
C HIS A 58 13.17 6.20 3.68
N VAL A 59 12.60 7.39 3.90
CA VAL A 59 13.31 8.56 4.45
C VAL A 59 12.86 8.85 5.89
N VAL A 60 12.34 7.83 6.58
CA VAL A 60 11.82 7.97 7.94
C VAL A 60 12.88 7.57 8.95
N GLU A 61 13.34 8.54 9.74
CA GLU A 61 14.34 8.31 10.80
C GLU A 61 13.72 7.68 12.07
N GLU A 62 12.42 7.87 12.32
CA GLU A 62 11.74 7.37 13.52
C GLU A 62 11.31 5.89 13.46
N ALA A 63 11.27 5.29 12.27
CA ALA A 63 10.93 3.87 12.14
C ALA A 63 12.13 3.01 12.56
N SER A 64 11.96 2.18 13.59
CA SER A 64 13.02 1.29 14.08
C SER A 64 12.70 -0.17 13.79
N PHE A 65 13.66 -0.87 13.19
CA PHE A 65 13.53 -2.29 12.88
C PHE A 65 14.18 -3.10 14.00
N PRO A 66 13.44 -3.99 14.67
CA PRO A 66 14.00 -4.76 15.78
C PRO A 66 15.08 -5.72 15.27
N MET A 67 16.25 -5.66 15.90
CA MET A 67 17.32 -6.62 15.66
C MET A 67 17.02 -7.92 16.42
N VAL A 68 17.28 -9.05 15.76
CA VAL A 68 17.10 -10.37 16.37
C VAL A 68 18.28 -10.64 17.29
N ASP A 69 18.01 -10.92 18.56
CA ASP A 69 19.03 -11.39 19.49
C ASP A 69 19.22 -12.89 19.30
N SER A 70 20.46 -13.29 19.01
CA SER A 70 20.87 -14.68 18.79
C SER A 70 21.81 -15.20 19.89
N SER A 71 22.10 -14.40 20.92
CA SER A 71 23.04 -14.73 21.99
C SER A 71 22.62 -15.94 22.83
N SER A 72 21.31 -16.24 22.91
CA SER A 72 20.75 -17.33 23.72
C SER A 72 20.58 -18.65 22.96
N GLY A 73 21.05 -18.74 21.70
CA GLY A 73 20.88 -19.91 20.84
C GLY A 73 19.46 -20.09 20.27
N ARG A 74 18.51 -19.25 20.68
CA ARG A 74 17.19 -19.11 20.05
C ARG A 74 17.02 -17.66 19.57
N PRO A 75 16.69 -17.43 18.30
CA PRO A 75 16.44 -16.08 17.80
C PRO A 75 15.22 -15.51 18.51
N MET A 76 15.41 -14.49 19.34
CA MET A 76 14.34 -13.83 20.06
C MET A 76 14.27 -12.35 19.69
N LEU A 77 13.05 -11.85 19.53
CA LEU A 77 12.77 -10.42 19.42
C LEU A 77 12.53 -9.88 20.83
N ALA A 78 13.13 -8.74 21.15
CA ALA A 78 13.05 -8.12 22.48
C ALA A 78 11.62 -7.69 22.88
N ARG A 79 10.69 -7.57 21.92
CA ARG A 79 9.31 -7.13 22.13
C ARG A 79 8.34 -8.08 21.43
N GLY A 80 7.10 -8.12 21.93
CA GLY A 80 5.99 -8.82 21.28
C GLY A 80 5.63 -8.22 19.92
N TRP A 81 4.75 -8.90 19.20
CA TRP A 81 4.33 -8.50 17.84
C TRP A 81 3.74 -7.09 17.78
N ALA A 82 2.80 -6.75 18.67
CA ALA A 82 2.09 -5.47 18.61
C ALA A 82 3.00 -4.24 18.78
N PRO A 83 3.87 -4.15 19.81
CA PRO A 83 4.84 -3.05 19.92
C PRO A 83 5.78 -2.97 18.73
N SER A 84 6.18 -4.12 18.17
CA SER A 84 7.08 -4.17 17.01
C SER A 84 6.44 -3.62 15.74
N GLN A 85 5.12 -3.80 15.56
CA GLN A 85 4.37 -3.21 14.45
C GLN A 85 4.27 -1.68 14.57
N VAL A 86 4.04 -1.17 15.78
CA VAL A 86 3.94 0.28 16.02
C VAL A 86 5.30 0.95 15.77
N MET A 87 6.41 0.34 16.19
CA MET A 87 7.74 0.92 16.01
C MET A 87 8.26 0.88 14.58
N SER A 88 7.76 -0.03 13.74
CA SER A 88 8.11 -0.12 12.32
C SER A 88 7.15 0.67 11.41
N THR A 89 6.13 1.31 11.98
CA THR A 89 5.10 2.05 11.23
C THR A 89 5.10 3.51 11.64
N MET A 90 5.08 4.43 10.65
CA MET A 90 5.05 5.87 10.93
C MET A 90 3.62 6.42 10.99
N ASN A 91 3.41 7.40 11.89
CA ASN A 91 2.24 8.27 11.85
C ASN A 91 2.41 9.38 10.81
N PHE A 92 1.78 9.22 9.64
CA PHE A 92 1.78 10.24 8.58
C PHE A 92 0.86 11.44 8.85
N ASN A 93 0.14 11.45 9.98
CA ASN A 93 -0.77 12.53 10.36
C ASN A 93 -0.58 12.95 11.83
N PRO A 94 0.61 13.44 12.22
CA PRO A 94 0.94 13.75 13.61
C PRO A 94 0.17 14.95 14.17
N LYS A 95 -0.52 15.74 13.34
CA LYS A 95 -1.28 16.94 13.75
C LYS A 95 -2.80 16.75 13.75
N SER A 96 -3.28 15.53 13.54
CA SER A 96 -4.72 15.26 13.56
C SER A 96 -5.22 15.03 14.99
N ASN A 97 -5.88 16.06 15.53
CA ASN A 97 -6.52 15.99 16.85
C ASN A 97 -7.56 14.86 16.96
N PHE A 98 -8.19 14.47 15.84
CA PHE A 98 -9.19 13.38 15.81
C PHE A 98 -8.54 12.00 15.98
N LEU A 99 -7.47 11.73 15.23
CA LEU A 99 -6.78 10.43 15.26
C LEU A 99 -6.00 10.23 16.57
N ASP A 100 -5.40 11.31 17.08
CA ASP A 100 -4.66 11.28 18.33
C ASP A 100 -5.61 10.98 19.51
N ALA A 101 -6.78 11.62 19.56
CA ALA A 101 -7.81 11.35 20.58
C ALA A 101 -8.35 9.90 20.54
N TYR A 102 -8.43 9.29 19.36
CA TYR A 102 -8.83 7.87 19.23
C TYR A 102 -7.73 6.94 19.73
N TYR A 103 -6.47 7.21 19.35
CA TYR A 103 -5.32 6.40 19.73
C TYR A 103 -5.16 6.32 21.25
N TRP A 104 -5.16 7.47 21.95
CA TRP A 104 -5.06 7.52 23.41
C TRP A 104 -6.20 6.84 24.14
N ARG A 105 -7.41 6.80 23.55
CA ARG A 105 -8.56 6.10 24.14
C ARG A 105 -8.47 4.57 24.02
N SER A 106 -7.71 4.07 23.04
CA SER A 106 -7.55 2.64 22.78
C SER A 106 -6.40 1.98 23.53
N GLN A 107 -5.54 2.76 24.18
CA GLN A 107 -4.48 2.21 25.03
C GLN A 107 -5.12 1.60 26.29
N PRO A 108 -4.73 0.39 26.70
CA PRO A 108 -5.14 -0.15 27.99
C PRO A 108 -4.69 0.82 29.07
N SER A 109 -5.58 1.17 30.00
CA SER A 109 -5.16 1.80 31.26
C SER A 109 -4.38 0.74 32.04
N ASP A 110 -3.09 0.97 32.23
CA ASP A 110 -2.26 0.20 33.18
C ASP A 110 -2.91 0.17 34.58
#